data_AF-A0A4S2TBP9-F1
#
_entry.id   AF-A0A4S2TBP9-F1
#
_cell.length_a   1.000
_cell.length_b   1.000
_cell.length_c   1.000
_cell.angle_alpha   90.00
_cell.angle_beta   90.00
_cell.angle_gamma   90.00
#
_symmetry.space_group_name_H-M   'P 1'
#
loop_
_entity.id
_entity.type
_entity.pdbx_description
1 polymer ?
#
loop_
_entity_poly.entity_id
_entity_poly.type
_entity_poly.pdbx_seq_one_letter_code
_entity_poly.pdbx_strand_id
1 'polypeptide(L)'
;MKYTYTIIGDWYEVWDLADSFAVVAEGADFEEAKTNAAAAVLETFPWRAEEDGETPETLWGGDNGAYVVAAFLGDLGAQAVDAANFRLIA
;
A
#
# COMPACT_ATOMS: atom_id res chain seq x y z
N MET A 1 -16.30 1.53 14.97
CA MET A 1 -15.06 2.19 15.45
C MET A 1 -14.04 2.00 14.35
N LYS A 2 -13.29 3.05 13.97
CA LYS A 2 -12.23 2.93 12.97
C LYS A 2 -10.89 2.75 13.67
N TYR A 3 -10.01 1.97 13.05
CA TYR A 3 -8.65 1.72 13.48
C TYR A 3 -7.69 2.17 12.38
N THR A 4 -6.58 2.76 12.80
CA THR A 4 -5.47 3.11 11.91
C THR A 4 -4.56 1.91 11.75
N TYR A 5 -4.09 1.66 10.54
CA TYR A 5 -3.10 0.65 10.22
C TYR A 5 -1.97 1.25 9.40
N THR A 6 -0.77 0.73 9.60
CA THR A 6 0.37 0.97 8.72
C THR A 6 0.65 -0.30 7.94
N ILE A 7 0.56 -0.22 6.62
CA ILE A 7 0.73 -1.34 5.69
C ILE A 7 2.00 -1.09 4.88
N ILE A 8 2.96 -2.00 4.95
CA ILE A 8 4.16 -1.99 4.14
C ILE A 8 3.91 -2.86 2.91
N GLY A 9 4.01 -2.24 1.73
CA GLY A 9 3.79 -2.88 0.44
C GLY A 9 5.04 -2.82 -0.44
N ASP A 10 5.13 -3.79 -1.35
CA ASP A 10 6.15 -3.85 -2.38
C ASP A 10 5.59 -4.47 -3.65
N TRP A 11 6.23 -4.22 -4.79
CA TRP A 11 5.72 -4.59 -6.11
C TRP A 11 6.07 -6.04 -6.48
N TYR A 12 5.18 -6.76 -7.16
CA TYR A 12 5.46 -8.14 -7.57
C TYR A 12 6.55 -8.25 -8.64
N GLU A 13 6.62 -7.29 -9.55
CA GLU A 13 7.60 -7.34 -10.63
C GLU A 13 9.00 -6.91 -10.15
N VAL A 14 9.99 -7.77 -10.33
CA VAL A 14 11.39 -7.52 -9.92
C VAL A 14 12.04 -6.37 -10.72
N TRP A 15 11.46 -6.00 -11.86
CA TRP A 15 11.91 -4.87 -12.69
C TRP A 15 11.23 -3.56 -12.32
N ASP A 16 10.27 -3.56 -11.40
CA ASP A 16 9.74 -2.32 -10.86
C ASP A 16 10.82 -1.61 -10.06
N LEU A 17 11.37 -0.56 -10.67
CA LEU A 17 12.26 0.40 -10.01
C LEU A 17 11.48 1.38 -9.11
N ALA A 18 10.18 1.14 -8.92
CA ALA A 18 9.34 1.92 -8.03
C ALA A 18 9.68 1.60 -6.57
N ASP A 19 9.75 2.62 -5.73
CA ASP A 19 10.05 2.44 -4.32
C ASP A 19 9.01 1.53 -3.66
N SER A 20 9.47 0.62 -2.80
CA SER A 20 8.60 0.01 -1.80
C SER A 20 7.96 1.13 -0.95
N PHE A 21 6.78 0.87 -0.40
CA PHE A 21 5.95 1.92 0.15
C PHE A 21 5.32 1.55 1.50
N ALA A 22 5.04 2.56 2.28
CA ALA A 22 4.31 2.46 3.53
C ALA A 22 3.03 3.28 3.41
N VAL A 23 1.88 2.68 3.70
CA VAL A 23 0.57 3.33 3.60
C VAL A 23 -0.07 3.35 4.97
N VAL A 24 -0.46 4.53 5.44
CA VAL A 24 -1.27 4.69 6.65
C VAL A 24 -2.73 4.80 6.23
N ALA A 25 -3.57 3.86 6.66
CA ALA A 25 -4.98 3.82 6.28
C ALA A 25 -5.88 3.48 7.46
N GLU A 26 -7.10 4.02 7.44
CA GLU A 26 -8.14 3.71 8.42
C GLU A 26 -9.16 2.71 7.88
N GLY A 27 -9.68 1.85 8.75
CA GLY A 27 -10.79 0.93 8.46
C GLY A 27 -11.49 0.45 9.72
N ALA A 28 -12.72 -0.06 9.61
CA ALA A 28 -13.40 -0.72 10.72
C ALA A 28 -12.70 -2.04 11.11
N ASP A 29 -12.02 -2.66 10.15
CA ASP A 29 -11.13 -3.81 10.31
C ASP A 29 -9.93 -3.70 9.34
N PHE A 30 -9.09 -4.73 9.32
CA PHE A 30 -7.90 -4.76 8.47
C PHE A 30 -8.24 -4.84 6.98
N GLU A 31 -9.32 -5.51 6.57
CA GLU A 31 -9.67 -5.67 5.16
C GLU A 31 -10.20 -4.35 4.57
N GLU A 32 -10.99 -3.60 5.33
CA GLU A 32 -11.39 -2.25 4.94
C GLU A 32 -10.17 -1.32 4.86
N ALA A 33 -9.27 -1.36 5.85
CA ALA A 33 -8.05 -0.55 5.84
C ALA A 33 -7.14 -0.90 4.65
N LYS A 34 -7.03 -2.19 4.31
CA LYS A 34 -6.27 -2.69 3.16
C LYS A 34 -6.87 -2.22 1.83
N THR A 35 -8.20 -2.17 1.72
CA THR A 35 -8.90 -1.65 0.53
C THR A 35 -8.67 -0.14 0.37
N ASN A 36 -8.78 0.61 1.47
CA ASN A 36 -8.50 2.05 1.47
C ASN A 36 -7.03 2.35 1.15
N ALA A 37 -6.11 1.54 1.67
CA ALA A 37 -4.69 1.63 1.33
C ALA A 37 -4.45 1.37 -0.15
N ALA A 38 -5.14 0.39 -0.75
CA ALA A 38 -5.00 0.10 -2.17
C ALA A 38 -5.40 1.30 -3.05
N ALA A 39 -6.51 1.95 -2.71
CA ALA A 39 -6.95 3.15 -3.41
C ALA A 39 -5.91 4.28 -3.32
N ALA A 40 -5.34 4.52 -2.13
CA ALA A 40 -4.31 5.54 -1.94
C ALA A 40 -3.01 5.23 -2.70
N VAL A 41 -2.63 3.96 -2.79
CA VAL A 41 -1.50 3.51 -3.61
C VAL A 41 -1.76 3.78 -5.08
N LEU A 42 -2.93 3.40 -5.61
CA LEU A 42 -3.26 3.64 -7.02
C LEU A 42 -3.37 5.13 -7.36
N GLU A 43 -3.83 5.98 -6.44
CA GLU A 43 -3.79 7.44 -6.62
C GLU A 43 -2.34 7.97 -6.69
N THR A 44 -1.45 7.39 -5.88
CA THR A 44 -0.03 7.76 -5.84
C THR A 44 0.75 7.27 -7.07
N PHE A 45 0.32 6.14 -7.65
CA PHE A 45 0.93 5.45 -8.78
C PHE A 45 -0.12 5.21 -9.89
N PRO A 46 -0.66 6.27 -10.52
CA PRO A 46 -1.82 6.17 -11.42
C PRO A 46 -1.59 5.31 -12.65
N TRP A 47 -0.34 5.17 -13.11
CA TRP A 47 0.01 4.30 -14.23
C TRP A 47 -0.35 2.83 -13.97
N ARG A 48 -0.43 2.39 -12.71
CA ARG A 48 -0.89 1.03 -12.37
C ARG A 48 -2.35 0.82 -12.75
N ALA A 49 -3.19 1.83 -12.54
CA ALA A 49 -4.59 1.75 -12.95
C ALA A 49 -4.73 1.95 -14.47
N GLU A 50 -3.96 2.87 -15.05
CA GLU A 50 -4.09 3.27 -16.45
C GLU A 50 -3.48 2.28 -17.46
N GLU A 51 -2.31 1.73 -17.15
CA GLU A 51 -1.54 0.85 -18.05
C GLU A 51 -1.74 -0.63 -17.68
N ASP A 52 -1.72 -0.96 -16.39
CA ASP A 52 -1.77 -2.34 -15.89
C ASP A 52 -3.19 -2.80 -15.51
N GLY A 53 -4.15 -1.87 -15.46
CA GLY A 53 -5.57 -2.16 -15.17
C GLY A 53 -5.85 -2.52 -13.71
N GLU A 54 -4.95 -2.21 -12.78
CA GLU A 54 -5.12 -2.52 -11.36
C GLU A 54 -6.25 -1.71 -10.71
N THR A 55 -7.01 -2.37 -9.84
CA THR A 55 -8.07 -1.78 -9.01
C THR A 55 -7.77 -1.99 -7.53
N PRO A 56 -8.46 -1.29 -6.60
CA PRO A 56 -8.27 -1.53 -5.17
C PRO A 56 -8.47 -3.00 -4.76
N GLU A 57 -9.32 -3.73 -5.47
CA GLU A 57 -9.61 -5.14 -5.25
C GLU A 57 -8.53 -6.08 -5.79
N THR A 58 -7.80 -5.68 -6.83
CA THR A 58 -6.78 -6.52 -7.47
C THR A 58 -5.37 -6.17 -7.06
N LEU A 59 -5.11 -4.94 -6.60
CA LEU A 59 -3.76 -4.46 -6.28
C LEU A 59 -3.03 -5.46 -5.39
N TRP A 60 -3.67 -5.97 -4.34
CA TRP A 60 -3.03 -6.90 -3.42
C TRP A 60 -3.13 -8.35 -3.91
N GLY A 61 -2.14 -8.79 -4.68
CA GLY A 61 -2.09 -10.17 -5.20
C GLY A 61 -2.47 -10.32 -6.67
N GLY A 62 -2.74 -9.22 -7.37
CA GLY A 62 -2.89 -9.16 -8.83
C GLY A 62 -1.56 -9.38 -9.56
N ASP A 63 -1.65 -9.76 -10.82
CA ASP A 63 -0.48 -10.12 -11.64
C ASP A 63 0.51 -8.95 -11.81
N ASN A 64 0.00 -7.71 -11.84
CA ASN A 64 0.79 -6.47 -11.93
C ASN A 64 0.72 -5.64 -10.62
N GLY A 65 0.23 -6.26 -9.56
CA GLY A 65 -0.08 -5.61 -8.31
C GLY A 65 1.11 -5.50 -7.36
N ALA A 66 0.78 -5.31 -6.09
CA ALA A 66 1.69 -5.32 -4.97
C ALA A 66 1.35 -6.46 -4.01
N TYR A 67 2.30 -6.76 -3.11
CA TYR A 67 2.07 -7.65 -1.98
C TYR A 67 2.27 -6.91 -0.66
N VAL A 68 1.54 -7.35 0.36
CA VAL A 68 1.72 -6.84 1.73
C VAL A 68 2.93 -7.54 2.33
N VAL A 69 3.99 -6.78 2.60
CA VAL A 69 5.20 -7.24 3.29
C VAL A 69 4.92 -7.38 4.79
N ALA A 70 4.27 -6.38 5.38
CA ALA A 70 3.92 -6.34 6.78
C ALA A 70 2.73 -5.40 7.03
N ALA A 71 1.99 -5.63 8.11
CA ALA A 71 0.92 -4.74 8.55
C ALA A 71 0.93 -4.61 10.08
N PHE A 72 0.73 -3.40 10.56
CA PHE A 72 0.72 -3.06 11.98
C PHE A 72 -0.52 -2.27 12.33
N LEU A 73 -1.07 -2.53 13.53
CA LEU A 73 -2.11 -1.69 14.11
C LEU A 73 -1.48 -0.40 14.67
N GLY A 74 -1.98 0.74 14.24
CA GLY A 74 -1.49 2.08 14.57
C GLY A 74 -0.78 2.78 13.41
N ASP A 75 -0.51 4.08 13.60
CA ASP A 75 0.32 4.88 12.70
C ASP A 75 1.80 4.75 13.09
N LEU A 76 2.55 4.09 12.23
CA LEU A 76 4.00 3.92 12.30
C LEU A 76 4.68 4.55 11.06
N GLY A 77 3.98 5.41 10.32
CA GLY A 77 4.46 5.97 9.06
C GLY A 77 5.81 6.67 9.20
N ALA A 78 5.99 7.47 10.25
CA ALA A 78 7.26 8.13 10.56
C ALA A 78 8.42 7.14 10.80
N GLN A 79 8.14 6.01 11.48
CA GLN A 79 9.16 4.98 11.75
C GLN A 79 9.54 4.20 10.49
N ALA A 80 8.57 3.97 9.59
CA ALA A 80 8.79 3.29 8.32
C ALA A 80 9.70 4.11 7.39
N VAL A 81 9.49 5.44 7.33
CA VAL A 81 10.33 6.36 6.55
C VAL A 81 11.76 6.41 7.06
N ASP A 82 11.95 6.57 8.38
CA ASP A 82 13.27 6.76 8.99
C ASP A 82 14.16 5.50 8.93
N ALA A 83 13.57 4.31 8.97
CA ALA A 83 14.33 3.06 9.05
C ALA A 83 14.71 2.45 7.69
N ALA A 84 13.89 2.68 6.66
CA ALA A 84 13.96 1.87 5.44
C ALA A 84 13.77 2.65 4.11
N ASN A 85 13.66 3.98 4.14
CA ASN A 85 13.44 4.83 2.96
C ASN A 85 12.19 4.45 2.14
N PHE A 86 11.12 4.02 2.80
CA PHE A 86 9.85 3.79 2.09
C PHE A 86 9.25 5.10 1.62
N ARG A 87 8.58 5.09 0.45
CA ARG A 87 7.66 6.16 0.08
C ARG A 87 6.44 6.10 1.00
N LEU A 88 6.25 7.14 1.81
CA LEU A 88 5.07 7.26 2.67
C LEU A 88 3.86 7.76 1.89
N ILE A 89 2.74 7.07 2.06
CA ILE A 89 1.44 7.37 1.50
C ILE A 89 0.49 7.54 2.69
N ALA A 90 -0.07 8.74 2.85
CA ALA A 90 -0.90 9.13 3.98
C ALA A 90 -2.20 9.78 3.50
#